data_AF-A0A7Y4VSN0-F1
#
_entry.id   AF-A0A7Y4VSN0-F1
#
_cell.length_a   1.000
_cell.length_b   1.000
_cell.length_c   1.000
_cell.angle_alpha   90.00
_cell.angle_beta   90.00
_cell.angle_gamma   90.00
#
_symmetry.space_group_name_H-M   'P 1'
#
loop_
_entity.id
_entity.type
_entity.pdbx_description
1 polymer ?
#
loop_
_entity_poly.entity_id
_entity_poly.type
_entity_poly.pdbx_seq_one_letter_code
_entity_poly.pdbx_strand_id
1 'polypeptide(L)' 'MERNRRRFVEHHFGRRAHDPMRYDLILNMHHLTPRSAVESAVAALRACDQDGTRSQRQF' A
#
# COMPACT_ATOMS: atom_id res chain seq x y z
N MET A 1 18.21 1.05 11.95
CA MET A 1 16.80 1.54 11.99
C MET A 1 15.79 0.44 11.68
N GLU A 2 16.00 -0.39 10.65
CA GLU A 2 15.04 -1.45 10.25
C GLU A 2 14.70 -2.47 11.37
N ARG A 3 15.70 -2.86 12.16
CA ARG A 3 15.52 -3.81 13.27
C ARG A 3 14.58 -3.30 14.36
N ASN A 4 14.55 -1.98 14.58
CA ASN A 4 13.65 -1.35 15.56
C ASN A 4 12.23 -1.27 15.01
N ARG A 5 12.07 -0.93 13.73
CA ARG A 5 10.77 -0.92 13.04
C ARG A 5 10.12 -2.31 13.08
N ARG A 6 10.88 -3.35 12.74
CA ARG A 6 10.39 -4.73 12.76
C ARG A 6 9.92 -5.15 14.15
N ARG A 7 10.74 -4.91 15.18
CA ARG A 7 10.37 -5.22 16.58
C ARG A 7 9.13 -4.47 17.03
N PHE A 8 8.99 -3.20 16.67
CA PHE A 8 7.82 -2.40 17.02
C PHE A 8 6.54 -2.98 16.41
N VAL A 9 6.56 -3.29 15.12
CA VAL A 9 5.40 -3.81 14.39
C VAL A 9 5.03 -5.22 14.86
N GLU A 10 6.02 -6.09 15.07
CA GLU A 10 5.81 -7.44 15.59
C GLU A 10 5.24 -7.41 17.02
N HIS A 11 5.77 -6.55 17.89
CA HIS A 11 5.33 -6.45 19.28
C HIS A 11 3.93 -5.84 19.44
N HIS A 12 3.63 -4.72 18.77
CA HIS A 12 2.37 -4.02 18.97
C HIS A 12 1.22 -4.59 18.16
N PHE A 13 1.49 -5.11 16.96
CA PHE A 13 0.44 -5.57 16.06
C PHE A 13 0.40 -7.09 15.93
N GLY A 14 1.40 -7.83 16.44
CA GLY A 14 1.47 -9.30 16.33
C GLY A 14 1.81 -9.78 14.91
N ARG A 15 2.52 -8.95 14.14
CA ARG A 15 2.46 -8.95 12.68
C ARG A 15 3.86 -8.79 12.06
N ARG A 16 4.14 -9.54 10.99
CA ARG A 16 5.41 -9.39 10.23
C ARG A 16 5.38 -8.09 9.41
N ALA A 17 6.40 -7.24 9.59
CA ALA A 17 6.49 -5.90 9.01
C ALA A 17 6.80 -5.85 7.50
N HIS A 18 7.02 -7.00 6.87
CA HIS A 18 7.40 -7.15 5.45
C HIS A 18 6.46 -8.10 4.70
N ASP A 19 5.34 -8.49 5.30
CA ASP A 19 4.37 -9.35 4.64
C ASP A 19 3.62 -8.53 3.57
N PRO A 20 3.78 -8.85 2.26
CA PRO A 20 3.21 -8.06 1.19
C PRO A 20 1.69 -8.17 1.11
N MET A 21 1.08 -9.22 1.66
CA MET A 21 -0.38 -9.44 1.62
C MET A 21 -1.17 -8.48 2.50
N ARG A 22 -0.50 -7.51 3.13
CA ARG A 22 -1.09 -6.57 4.09
C ARG A 22 -1.11 -5.14 3.62
N TYR A 23 -0.61 -4.91 2.41
CA TYR A 23 -0.56 -3.61 1.78
C TYR A 23 -1.33 -3.71 0.48
N ASP A 24 -2.22 -2.76 0.25
CA ASP A 24 -2.96 -2.66 -1.01
C ASP A 24 -2.04 -2.24 -2.18
N LEU A 25 -0.92 -1.60 -1.85
CA LEU A 25 0.10 -1.18 -2.81
C LEU A 25 1.51 -1.26 -2.20
N ILE A 26 2.44 -1.85 -2.94
CA ILE A 26 3.87 -1.90 -2.61
C ILE A 26 4.66 -1.31 -3.78
N LEU A 27 5.49 -0.32 -3.48
CA LEU A 27 6.32 0.36 -4.49
C LEU A 27 7.81 0.08 -4.23
N ASN A 28 8.51 -0.39 -5.26
CA ASN A 28 9.96 -0.50 -5.23
C ASN A 28 10.59 0.85 -5.61
N MET A 29 11.26 1.49 -4.67
CA MET A 29 11.83 2.83 -4.84
C MET A 29 13.14 2.88 -5.63
N HIS A 30 13.75 1.74 -5.99
CA HIS A 30 15.07 1.72 -6.64
C HIS A 30 15.12 2.47 -7.99
N HIS A 31 13.98 2.53 -8.69
CA HIS A 31 13.86 3.21 -10.00
C HIS A 31 12.78 4.29 -10.00
N LEU A 32 12.26 4.67 -8.83
CA LEU A 32 11.21 5.66 -8.72
C LEU A 32 11.73 6.90 -8.01
N THR A 33 11.41 8.05 -8.58
CA THR A 33 11.51 9.30 -7.83
C THR A 33 10.40 9.35 -6.78
N PRO A 34 10.57 10.10 -5.68
CA PRO A 34 9.51 10.31 -4.70
C PRO A 34 8.21 10.83 -5.35
N ARG A 35 8.33 11.70 -6.35
CA ARG A 35 7.18 12.22 -7.10
C ARG A 35 6.42 11.11 -7.83
N SER A 36 7.13 10.26 -8.57
CA SER A 36 6.52 9.14 -9.32
C SER A 36 5.85 8.13 -8.39
N ALA A 37 6.41 7.89 -7.21
CA ALA A 37 5.81 7.03 -6.20
C ALA A 37 4.49 7.60 -5.65
N VAL A 38 4.44 8.91 -5.37
CA VAL A 38 3.21 9.60 -4.95
C VAL A 38 2.16 9.56 -6.05
N GLU A 39 2.53 9.84 -7.29
CA GLU A 39 1.63 9.78 -8.44
C GLU A 39 1.02 8.36 -8.59
N SER A 40 1.82 7.31 -8.40
CA SER A 40 1.36 5.92 -8.41
C SER A 40 0.36 5.62 -7.29
N ALA A 41 0.64 6.09 -6.07
CA ALA A 41 -0.26 5.91 -4.92
C ALA A 41 -1.61 6.62 -5.12
N VAL A 42 -1.59 7.85 -5.64
CA VAL A 42 -2.82 8.62 -5.93
C VAL A 42 -3.64 7.95 -7.04
N ALA A 43 -2.97 7.43 -8.09
CA ALA A 43 -3.64 6.71 -9.16
C ALA A 43 -4.33 5.43 -8.66
N ALA A 44 -3.66 4.65 -7.79
CA ALA A 44 -4.23 3.45 -7.20
C ALA A 44 -5.49 3.74 -6.36
N LEU A 45 -5.45 4.79 -5.51
CA LEU A 45 -6.61 5.21 -4.71
C LEU A 45 -7.81 5.57 -5.60
N ARG A 46 -7.58 6.33 -6.68
CA ARG A 46 -8.65 6.71 -7.61
C ARG A 46 -9.27 5.51 -8.33
N ALA A 47 -8.47 4.49 -8.65
CA ALA A 47 -8.98 3.28 -9.28
C ALA A 47 -9.92 2.52 -8.33
N CYS A 48 -9.57 2.41 -7.04
CA CYS A 48 -10.42 1.79 -6.03
C CYS A 48 -11.78 2.49 -5.88
N ASP A 49 -11.80 3.84 -5.90
CA ASP A 49 -13.06 4.61 -5.82
C ASP A 49 -13.96 4.39 -7.05
N GLN A 50 -13.36 4.25 -8.24
CA GLN A 50 -14.10 4.03 -9.48
C GLN A 50 -14.69 2.62 -9.56
N ASP A 51 -14.02 1.60 -9.03
CA ASP A 51 -14.52 0.23 -8.98
C ASP A 51 -15.69 0.06 -7.99
N GLY A 52 -15.68 0.80 -6.87
CA GLY A 52 -16.82 0.89 -5.95
C GLY A 52 -18.08 1.48 -6.59
N THR A 53 -17.91 2.33 -7.60
CA THR A 53 -19.02 2.96 -8.33
C THR A 53 -19.48 2.11 -9.53
N ARG A 54 -18.59 1.30 -10.12
CA ARG A 54 -18.94 0.38 -11.22
C ARG A 54 -19.74 -0.85 -10.76
N SER A 55 -19.54 -1.33 -9.55
CA SER A 55 -20.30 -2.48 -9.00
C SER A 55 -21.79 -2.18 -8.73
N GLN A 56 -22.23 -0.92 -8.71
CA GLN A 56 -23.63 -0.57 -8.45
C GLN A 56 -24.48 -0.39 -9.73
N ARG A 57 -23.91 -0.49 -10.94
CA ARG A 57 -24.65 -0.29 -12.21
C ARG A 57 -24.94 -1.58 -12.98
N GLN A 58 -24.87 -2.73 -12.30
CA GLN A 58 -25.23 -4.02 -12.88
C GLN A 58 -26.21 -4.77 -11.97
N PHE A 59 -27.37 -4.16 -11.68
CA PHE A 59 -28.58 -4.87 -11.28
C PHE A 59 -29.79 -4.10 -11.82
#